data_AF-A0A7C5DYX0-F1
#
_entry.id   AF-A0A7C5DYX0-F1
#
_cell.length_a   1.000
_cell.length_b   1.000
_cell.length_c   1.000
_cell.angle_alpha   90.00
_cell.angle_beta   90.00
_cell.angle_gamma   90.00
#
_symmetry.space_group_name_H-M   'P 1'
#
loop_
_entity.id
_entity.type
_entity.pdbx_description
1 polymer ?
#
loop_
_entity_poly.entity_id
_entity_poly.type
_entity_poly.pdbx_seq_one_letter_code
_entity_poly.pdbx_strand_id
1 'polypeptide(L)'
;MIQENNQKIIIVSLAFFLLASFVFLSCTERQQHQLNDGWFLYFENPKDNSLNFTIENYTDNPEFEWKLSADNDLIKSEKINIKSKEKKAIEIGENDLKGKVKIEVKQEGNEKQIYKIISNFLPLSLRERPACRRGRG
;
A
#
# COMPACT_ATOMS: atom_id res chain seq x y z
N MET A 1 -52.28 18.93 16.45
CA MET A 1 -51.22 18.92 17.48
C MET A 1 -50.36 17.64 17.47
N ILE A 2 -50.73 16.57 16.74
CA ILE A 2 -49.97 15.30 16.72
C ILE A 2 -48.83 15.31 15.68
N GLN A 3 -48.94 16.10 14.61
CA GLN A 3 -47.97 16.10 13.52
C GLN A 3 -46.62 16.79 13.87
N GLU A 4 -46.61 17.79 14.77
CA GLU A 4 -45.37 18.46 15.20
C GLU A 4 -44.45 17.55 16.04
N ASN A 5 -45.02 16.62 16.81
CA ASN A 5 -44.22 15.75 17.68
C ASN A 5 -43.40 14.75 16.86
N ASN A 6 -43.93 14.28 15.73
CA ASN A 6 -43.22 13.35 14.85
C ASN A 6 -42.00 14.01 14.20
N GLN A 7 -42.11 15.28 13.80
CA GLN A 7 -40.98 16.04 13.23
C GLN A 7 -39.88 16.27 14.28
N LYS A 8 -40.26 16.62 15.52
CA LYS A 8 -39.31 16.78 16.63
C LYS A 8 -38.58 15.46 16.95
N ILE A 9 -39.29 14.33 16.93
CA ILE A 9 -38.69 13.00 17.13
C ILE A 9 -37.69 12.67 16.01
N ILE A 10 -38.04 12.94 14.75
CA ILE A 10 -37.13 12.71 13.61
C ILE A 10 -35.85 13.54 13.77
N ILE A 11 -35.98 14.83 14.08
CA ILE A 11 -34.83 15.74 14.26
C ILE A 11 -33.93 15.29 15.41
N VAL A 12 -34.52 14.91 16.55
CA VAL A 12 -33.77 14.43 17.72
C VAL A 12 -33.07 13.11 17.41
N SER A 13 -33.74 12.18 16.72
CA SER A 13 -33.13 10.91 16.32
C SER A 13 -31.96 11.10 15.36
N LEU A 14 -32.09 12.02 14.39
CA LEU A 14 -31.02 12.36 13.45
C LEU A 14 -29.82 12.99 14.17
N ALA A 15 -30.06 13.92 15.10
CA ALA A 15 -29.02 14.53 15.91
C ALA A 15 -28.28 13.51 16.78
N PHE A 16 -29.01 12.55 17.35
CA PHE A 16 -28.43 11.45 18.12
C PHE A 16 -27.55 10.54 17.24
N PHE A 17 -28.02 10.14 16.05
CA PHE A 17 -27.24 9.33 15.12
C PHE A 17 -25.98 10.07 14.62
N LEU A 18 -26.07 11.38 14.38
CA LEU A 18 -24.93 12.22 14.03
C LEU A 18 -23.89 12.24 15.16
N LEU A 19 -24.32 12.50 16.40
CA LEU A 19 -23.42 12.49 17.55
C LEU A 19 -22.78 11.12 17.77
N ALA A 20 -23.56 10.03 17.67
CA ALA A 20 -23.04 8.68 17.76
C ALA A 20 -21.99 8.39 16.68
N SER A 21 -22.21 8.87 15.45
CA SER A 21 -21.27 8.72 14.34
C SER A 21 -19.96 9.49 14.61
N PHE A 22 -20.04 10.72 15.12
CA PHE A 22 -18.85 11.49 15.47
C PHE A 22 -18.06 10.86 16.61
N VAL A 23 -18.72 10.36 17.65
CA VAL A 23 -18.08 9.64 18.76
C VAL A 23 -17.42 8.36 18.25
N PHE A 24 -18.10 7.61 17.37
CA PHE A 24 -17.55 6.41 16.76
C PHE A 24 -16.31 6.71 15.92
N LEU A 25 -16.38 7.70 15.02
CA LEU A 25 -15.24 8.18 14.22
C LEU A 25 -14.05 8.58 15.10
N SER A 26 -14.29 9.41 16.13
CA SER A 26 -13.24 9.86 17.05
C SER A 26 -12.61 8.69 17.83
N CYS A 27 -13.40 7.68 18.20
CA CYS A 27 -12.88 6.47 18.84
C CYS A 27 -11.99 5.66 17.89
N THR A 28 -12.40 5.49 16.62
CA THR A 28 -11.61 4.77 15.61
C THR A 28 -10.31 5.48 15.23
N GLU A 29 -10.34 6.82 15.14
CA GLU A 29 -9.16 7.63 14.83
C GLU A 29 -8.08 7.48 15.93
N ARG A 30 -8.48 7.43 17.20
CA ARG A 30 -7.57 7.23 18.33
C ARG A 30 -6.85 5.87 18.27
N GLN A 31 -7.51 4.84 17.72
CA GLN A 31 -6.87 3.53 17.49
C GLN A 31 -5.90 3.57 16.32
N GLN A 32 -6.19 4.34 15.27
CA GLN A 32 -5.29 4.49 14.12
C GLN A 32 -4.01 5.27 14.46
N HIS A 33 -4.05 6.20 15.41
CA HIS A 33 -2.85 6.96 15.83
C HIS A 33 -1.80 6.14 16.61
N GLN A 34 -2.11 4.90 17.03
CA GLN A 34 -1.13 3.99 17.62
C GLN A 34 -0.30 3.25 16.55
N LEU A 35 0.16 3.95 15.50
CA LEU A 35 1.08 3.39 14.48
C LEU A 35 2.47 3.05 15.04
N ASN A 36 2.71 3.27 16.34
CA ASN A 36 4.00 3.06 16.98
C ASN A 36 4.34 1.59 17.22
N ASP A 37 3.42 0.64 17.04
CA ASP A 37 3.63 -0.75 17.45
C ASP A 37 3.90 -1.70 16.26
N GLY A 38 4.51 -1.21 15.17
CA GLY A 38 4.75 -2.06 14.00
C GLY A 38 5.82 -1.55 13.06
N TRP A 39 5.91 -2.19 11.90
CA TRP A 39 6.78 -1.76 10.82
C TRP A 39 6.02 -1.73 9.51
N PHE A 40 6.46 -0.90 8.58
CA PHE A 40 5.81 -0.70 7.29
C PHE A 40 6.73 -1.13 6.16
N LEU A 41 6.13 -1.64 5.10
CA LEU A 41 6.80 -2.07 3.88
C LEU A 41 6.01 -1.52 2.69
N TYR A 42 6.67 -0.73 1.86
CA TYR A 42 6.05 -0.10 0.70
C TYR A 42 7.06 0.16 -0.40
N PHE A 43 6.60 0.21 -1.65
CA PHE A 43 7.40 0.68 -2.77
C PHE A 43 7.66 2.18 -2.65
N GLU A 44 8.88 2.61 -2.98
CA GLU A 44 9.24 4.03 -2.99
C GLU A 44 8.44 4.77 -4.06
N ASN A 45 8.28 4.16 -5.23
CA ASN A 45 7.40 4.65 -6.28
C ASN A 45 6.48 3.52 -6.79
N PRO A 46 5.17 3.58 -6.51
CA PRO A 46 4.24 2.55 -6.97
C PRO A 46 3.93 2.64 -8.47
N LYS A 47 4.24 3.77 -9.14
CA LYS A 47 3.82 4.05 -10.52
C LYS A 47 4.86 3.68 -11.58
N ASP A 48 6.14 3.64 -11.23
CA ASP A 48 7.20 3.28 -12.16
C ASP A 48 7.46 1.76 -12.17
N ASN A 49 8.47 1.30 -12.92
CA ASN A 49 8.92 -0.10 -12.87
C ASN A 49 10.03 -0.34 -11.84
N SER A 50 10.38 0.66 -11.02
CA SER A 50 11.40 0.51 -9.97
C SER A 50 10.93 -0.48 -8.93
N LEU A 51 11.85 -1.31 -8.45
CA LEU A 51 11.62 -2.24 -7.35
C LEU A 51 12.12 -1.69 -6.02
N ASN A 52 12.55 -0.43 -5.99
CA ASN A 52 12.97 0.22 -4.76
C ASN A 52 11.83 0.21 -3.75
N PHE A 53 12.17 -0.17 -2.52
CA PHE A 53 11.21 -0.28 -1.44
C PHE A 53 11.80 0.26 -0.16
N THR A 54 10.92 0.68 0.74
CA THR A 54 11.28 1.19 2.05
C THR A 54 10.73 0.26 3.12
N ILE A 55 11.57 0.00 4.11
CA ILE A 55 11.14 -0.57 5.39
C ILE A 55 11.23 0.54 6.43
N GLU A 56 10.16 0.73 7.18
CA GLU A 56 10.07 1.72 8.24
C GLU A 56 9.72 1.03 9.54
N ASN A 57 10.58 1.17 10.55
CA ASN A 57 10.49 0.43 11.79
C ASN A 57 10.00 1.34 12.92
N TYR A 58 8.88 1.00 13.58
CA TYR A 58 8.47 1.62 14.84
C TYR A 58 8.63 0.67 16.04
N THR A 59 9.01 -0.59 15.81
CA THR A 59 9.26 -1.56 16.86
C THR A 59 10.65 -1.38 17.51
N ASP A 60 10.85 -1.98 18.68
CA ASP A 60 12.15 -1.97 19.36
C ASP A 60 13.15 -2.98 18.76
N ASN A 61 12.68 -3.95 17.98
CA ASN A 61 13.54 -4.92 17.33
C ASN A 61 14.15 -4.34 16.05
N PRO A 62 15.49 -4.27 15.92
CA PRO A 62 16.11 -3.68 14.76
C PRO A 62 16.41 -4.67 13.62
N GLU A 63 16.23 -5.98 13.81
CA GLU A 63 16.70 -7.00 12.87
C GLU A 63 15.64 -7.38 11.83
N PHE A 64 15.94 -7.12 10.56
CA PHE A 64 15.08 -7.49 9.43
C PHE A 64 15.83 -8.39 8.45
N GLU A 65 15.13 -9.37 7.88
CA GLU A 65 15.60 -10.16 6.75
C GLU A 65 14.65 -9.93 5.57
N TRP A 66 15.19 -9.55 4.42
CA TRP A 66 14.38 -9.39 3.21
C TRP A 66 14.82 -10.33 2.09
N LYS A 67 13.88 -10.66 1.22
CA LYS A 67 14.02 -11.56 0.07
C LYS A 67 13.30 -10.95 -1.12
N LEU A 68 14.00 -10.91 -2.25
CA LEU A 68 13.47 -10.57 -3.57
C LEU A 68 13.36 -11.84 -4.39
N SER A 69 12.17 -12.09 -4.94
CA SER A 69 11.92 -13.23 -5.82
C SER A 69 11.17 -12.77 -7.08
N ALA A 70 11.50 -13.34 -8.24
CA ALA A 70 10.72 -13.17 -9.47
C ALA A 70 10.32 -14.54 -10.00
N ASP A 71 9.05 -14.71 -10.37
CA ASP A 71 8.49 -15.96 -10.89
C ASP A 71 8.84 -17.21 -10.04
N ASN A 72 8.94 -17.01 -8.71
CA ASN A 72 9.32 -17.97 -7.66
C ASN A 72 10.82 -18.27 -7.52
N ASP A 73 11.68 -17.70 -8.35
CA ASP A 73 13.13 -17.80 -8.18
C ASP A 73 13.63 -16.73 -7.21
N LEU A 74 14.44 -17.14 -6.23
CA LEU A 74 15.09 -16.22 -5.30
C LEU A 74 16.23 -15.48 -6.02
N ILE A 75 16.13 -14.16 -6.10
CA ILE A 75 17.12 -13.31 -6.77
C ILE A 75 18.15 -12.79 -5.77
N LYS A 76 17.66 -12.26 -4.64
CA LYS A 76 18.50 -11.63 -3.63
C LYS A 76 17.88 -11.78 -2.25
N SER A 77 18.72 -11.93 -1.24
CA SER A 77 18.32 -11.90 0.16
C SER A 77 19.41 -11.24 0.99
N GLU A 78 19.01 -10.46 1.97
CA GLU A 78 19.94 -9.73 2.82
C GLU A 78 19.33 -9.47 4.19
N LYS A 79 20.19 -9.42 5.20
CA LYS A 79 19.82 -9.02 6.56
C LYS A 79 20.24 -7.58 6.77
N ILE A 80 19.36 -6.79 7.36
CA ILE A 80 19.58 -5.37 7.60
C ILE A 80 19.16 -5.02 9.02
N ASN A 81 19.81 -4.00 9.55
CA ASN A 81 19.47 -3.43 10.84
C ASN A 81 18.83 -2.05 10.62
N ILE A 82 17.61 -1.85 11.13
CA ILE A 82 16.85 -0.59 11.06
C ILE A 82 16.39 -0.26 12.47
N LYS A 83 16.89 0.83 13.07
CA LYS A 83 16.55 1.14 14.47
C LYS A 83 15.09 1.58 14.60
N SER A 84 14.59 1.56 15.83
CA SER A 84 13.26 2.08 16.15
C SER A 84 13.11 3.54 15.68
N LYS A 85 11.98 3.82 15.03
CA LYS A 85 11.60 5.09 14.39
C LYS A 85 12.49 5.51 13.22
N GLU A 86 13.27 4.59 12.65
CA GLU A 86 14.04 4.81 11.43
C GLU A 86 13.38 4.13 10.23
N LYS A 87 13.70 4.66 9.05
CA LYS A 87 13.37 4.05 7.76
C LYS A 87 14.61 3.81 6.94
N LYS A 88 14.59 2.74 6.14
CA LYS A 88 15.67 2.40 5.22
C LYS A 88 15.10 2.14 3.84
N ALA A 89 15.54 2.94 2.87
CA ALA A 89 15.31 2.70 1.45
C ALA A 89 16.30 1.65 0.97
N ILE A 90 15.79 0.66 0.23
CA ILE A 90 16.57 -0.40 -0.37
C ILE A 90 16.46 -0.23 -1.88
N GLU A 91 17.59 0.15 -2.46
CA GLU A 91 17.71 0.28 -3.91
C GLU A 91 17.94 -1.10 -4.51
N ILE A 92 16.97 -1.54 -5.30
CA ILE A 92 17.13 -2.71 -6.16
C ILE A 92 17.62 -2.14 -7.48
N GLY A 93 18.91 -2.33 -7.76
CA GLY A 93 19.51 -1.91 -9.03
C GLY A 93 18.74 -2.44 -10.24
N GLU A 94 19.01 -1.87 -11.42
CA GLU A 94 18.38 -2.29 -12.68
C GLU A 94 18.65 -3.78 -12.92
N ASN A 95 17.68 -4.61 -12.55
CA ASN A 95 17.65 -6.01 -12.89
C ASN A 95 16.63 -6.17 -14.01
N ASP A 96 17.01 -6.91 -15.06
CA ASP A 96 16.16 -7.29 -16.20
C ASP A 96 15.08 -8.31 -15.81
N LEU A 97 14.43 -8.08 -14.66
CA LEU A 97 13.39 -8.93 -14.11
C LEU A 97 12.12 -8.74 -14.94
N LYS A 98 11.54 -9.87 -15.33
CA LYS A 98 10.26 -9.94 -16.04
C LYS A 98 9.27 -10.67 -15.14
N GLY A 99 7.98 -10.41 -15.36
CA GLY A 99 6.92 -11.14 -14.66
C GLY A 99 6.60 -10.59 -13.27
N LYS A 100 6.23 -11.49 -12.36
CA LYS A 100 5.73 -11.13 -11.03
C LYS A 100 6.89 -11.10 -10.05
N VAL A 101 7.13 -9.92 -9.49
CA VAL A 101 8.12 -9.72 -8.43
C VAL A 101 7.44 -9.73 -7.06
N LYS A 102 8.05 -10.46 -6.13
CA LYS A 102 7.69 -10.55 -4.72
C LYS A 102 8.85 -10.04 -3.88
N ILE A 103 8.57 -9.11 -2.97
CA ILE A 103 9.48 -8.73 -1.89
C ILE A 103 8.86 -9.21 -0.59
N GLU A 104 9.61 -9.99 0.15
CA GLU A 104 9.24 -10.56 1.45
C GLU A 104 10.18 -10.01 2.50
N VAL A 105 9.64 -9.50 3.60
CA VAL A 105 10.41 -8.99 4.74
C VAL A 105 9.93 -9.73 5.99
N LYS A 106 10.88 -10.23 6.78
CA LYS A 106 10.62 -10.89 8.06
C LYS A 106 11.29 -10.15 9.20
N GLN A 107 10.59 -10.11 10.33
CA GLN A 107 11.06 -9.60 11.62
C GLN A 107 10.42 -10.43 12.74
N GLU A 108 11.22 -11.15 13.54
CA GLU A 108 10.74 -11.91 14.71
C GLU A 108 9.50 -12.80 14.46
N GLY A 109 9.48 -13.50 13.32
CA GLY A 109 8.37 -14.39 12.95
C GLY A 109 7.16 -13.69 12.33
N ASN A 110 7.12 -12.35 12.33
CA ASN A 110 6.19 -11.58 11.51
C ASN A 110 6.73 -11.41 10.10
N GLU A 111 5.85 -11.53 9.11
CA GLU A 111 6.20 -11.44 7.70
C GLU A 111 5.24 -10.50 6.98
N LYS A 112 5.79 -9.61 6.15
CA LYS A 112 5.00 -8.81 5.20
C LYS A 112 5.56 -8.98 3.80
N GLN A 113 4.67 -8.90 2.83
CA GLN A 113 4.97 -9.12 1.43
C GLN A 113 4.36 -7.99 0.60
N ILE A 114 5.13 -7.50 -0.37
CA ILE A 114 4.63 -6.58 -1.40
C ILE A 114 4.95 -7.18 -2.78
N TYR A 115 4.09 -6.87 -3.74
CA TYR A 115 4.12 -7.45 -5.07
C TYR A 115 4.06 -6.38 -6.14
N LYS A 116 4.81 -6.57 -7.22
CA LYS A 116 4.75 -5.71 -8.40
C LYS A 116 4.85 -6.57 -9.66
N ILE A 117 4.02 -6.28 -10.64
CA ILE A 117 4.10 -6.91 -11.95
C ILE A 117 4.89 -5.97 -12.85
N ILE A 118 6.08 -6.38 -13.28
CA ILE A 118 6.89 -5.59 -14.19
C ILE A 118 6.36 -5.81 -15.60
N SER A 119 5.64 -4.81 -16.10
CA SER A 119 5.07 -4.81 -17.43
C SER A 119 6.04 -4.13 -18.42
N ASN A 120 7.16 -4.79 -18.69
CA ASN A 120 7.88 -4.58 -19.96
C ASN A 120 7.20 -5.31 -21.14
N PHE A 121 6.01 -5.88 -20.90
CA PHE A 121 5.18 -6.58 -21.86
C PHE A 121 4.24 -5.62 -22.61
N LEU A 122 4.82 -4.67 -23.35
CA LEU A 122 4.13 -4.07 -24.48
C LEU A 122 4.94 -4.41 -25.73
N PRO A 123 4.46 -5.31 -26.61
CA PRO A 123 4.97 -5.29 -27.97
C PRO A 123 4.71 -3.88 -28.53
N LEU A 124 5.77 -3.25 -29.06
CA LEU A 124 5.72 -1.92 -29.68
C LEU A 124 4.66 -1.81 -30.80
N SER A 125 4.08 -2.92 -31.24
CA SER A 125 3.04 -3.02 -32.27
C SER A 125 1.67 -2.44 -31.88
N LEU A 126 1.44 -2.00 -30.64
CA LEU A 126 0.16 -1.39 -30.22
C LEU A 126 0.23 0.11 -29.92
N ARG A 127 1.40 0.76 -30.09
CA ARG A 127 1.54 2.20 -29.81
C ARG A 127 1.09 3.10 -30.96
N GLU A 128 0.87 2.55 -32.16
CA GLU A 128 0.33 3.29 -33.29
C GLU A 128 -1.03 2.70 -33.67
N ARG A 129 -2.11 3.31 -33.19
CA ARG A 129 -3.36 3.26 -33.96
C ARG A 129 -3.24 4.31 -35.06
N PRO A 130 -3.07 3.94 -36.34
CA PRO A 130 -3.20 4.92 -37.41
C PRO A 130 -4.63 5.48 -37.34
N ALA A 131 -4.73 6.80 -37.31
CA ALA A 131 -5.99 7.52 -37.41
C ALA A 131 -6.77 6.98 -38.62
N CYS A 132 -7.98 6.50 -38.38
CA CYS A 132 -8.88 6.02 -39.43
C CYS A 132 -9.18 7.17 -40.39
N ARG A 133 -8.45 7.21 -41.51
CA ARG A 133 -8.64 8.17 -42.59
C ARG A 133 -9.89 7.74 -43.35
N ARG A 134 -11.04 8.34 -43.03
CA ARG A 134 -12.26 8.23 -43.87
C ARG A 134 -11.98 8.84 -45.24
N GLY A 135 -11.67 7.99 -46.21
CA GLY A 135 -11.75 8.30 -47.63
C GLY A 135 -13.20 8.20 -48.10
N ARG A 136 -13.65 9.21 -48.83
CA ARG A 136 -14.95 9.27 -49.52
C ARG A 136 -14.99 8.25 -50.65
N GLY A 137 -16.15 7.65 -50.84
CA GLY A 137 -16.67 7.17 -52.11
C GLY A 137 -18.09 7.70 -52.22
#